data_AF-A0A6B3MK74-F1
#
_entry.id   AF-A0A6B3MK74-F1
#
_cell.length_a   1.000
_cell.length_b   1.000
_cell.length_c   1.000
_cell.angle_alpha   90.00
_cell.angle_beta   90.00
_cell.angle_gamma   90.00
#
_symmetry.space_group_name_H-M   'P 1'
#
loop_
_entity.id
_entity.type
_entity.pdbx_description
1 polymer ?
#
loop_
_entity_poly.entity_id
_entity_poly.type
_entity_poly.pdbx_seq_one_letter_code
_entity_poly.pdbx_strand_id
1 'polypeptide(L)' 'MVKIVAEDSIRVYLSKDKKLRFKSTCVLKDRDMSEVINELIDQWLEQNDTFQQQDK' A
#
# COMPACT_ATOMS: atom_id res chain seq x y z
N MET A 1 -20.54 15.09 7.58
CA MET A 1 -19.93 15.19 6.24
C MET A 1 -19.01 13.99 6.08
N VAL A 2 -19.41 12.97 5.33
CA VAL A 2 -18.52 11.86 4.98
C VAL A 2 -17.59 12.40 3.90
N LYS A 3 -16.30 12.58 4.20
CA LYS A 3 -15.30 12.94 3.20
C LYS A 3 -15.16 11.72 2.28
N ILE A 4 -15.68 11.81 1.07
CA ILE A 4 -15.36 10.86 0.00
C ILE A 4 -13.94 11.24 -0.44
N VAL A 5 -12.94 10.52 0.04
CA VAL A 5 -11.57 10.66 -0.45
C VAL A 5 -11.56 10.00 -1.83
N ALA A 6 -11.23 10.76 -2.87
CA ALA A 6 -11.05 10.19 -4.19
C ALA A 6 -9.79 9.31 -4.15
N GLU A 7 -9.97 8.01 -4.33
CA GLU A 7 -8.86 7.05 -4.39
C GLU A 7 -8.27 7.03 -5.80
N ASP A 8 -6.96 7.29 -5.91
CA ASP A 8 -6.22 7.17 -7.16
C ASP A 8 -5.55 5.80 -7.29
N SER A 9 -5.54 5.24 -8.50
CA SER A 9 -4.97 3.91 -8.76
C SER A 9 -3.52 3.98 -9.23
N ILE A 10 -2.66 3.13 -8.67
CA ILE A 10 -1.30 2.90 -9.17
C ILE A 10 -1.19 1.56 -9.90
N ARG A 11 -0.45 1.52 -11.02
CA ARG A 11 -0.18 0.26 -11.74
C ARG A 11 1.18 -0.28 -11.33
N VAL A 12 1.21 -1.49 -10.76
CA VAL A 12 2.44 -2.16 -10.32
C VAL A 12 2.61 -3.50 -11.05
N TYR A 13 3.84 -3.78 -11.48
CA TYR A 13 4.21 -5.07 -12.06
C TYR A 13 4.88 -5.95 -11.01
N LEU A 14 4.34 -7.16 -10.85
CA LEU A 14 4.84 -8.17 -9.91
C LEU A 14 5.11 -9.46 -10.67
N SER A 15 6.09 -10.24 -10.21
CA SER A 15 6.24 -11.62 -10.70
C SER A 15 4.99 -12.44 -10.35
N LYS A 16 4.69 -13.47 -11.17
CA LYS A 16 3.50 -14.33 -10.98
C LYS A 16 3.46 -14.93 -9.57
N ASP A 17 4.59 -15.46 -9.10
CA ASP A 17 4.72 -16.04 -7.77
C ASP A 17 4.42 -15.01 -6.67
N LYS A 18 5.02 -13.82 -6.75
CA LYS A 18 4.82 -12.75 -5.76
C LYS A 18 3.36 -12.32 -5.70
N LYS A 19 2.72 -12.14 -6.86
CA LYS A 19 1.28 -11.79 -6.94
C LYS A 19 0.40 -12.86 -6.30
N LEU A 20 0.68 -14.14 -6.57
CA LEU A 20 -0.10 -15.25 -6.01
C LEU A 20 0.03 -15.32 -4.50
N ARG A 21 1.27 -15.30 -3.99
CA ARG A 21 1.56 -15.33 -2.55
C ARG A 21 0.93 -14.14 -1.82
N PHE A 22 1.04 -12.94 -2.38
CA PHE A 22 0.42 -11.74 -1.83
C PHE A 22 -1.10 -11.90 -1.70
N LYS A 23 -1.79 -12.28 -2.79
CA LYS A 23 -3.24 -12.51 -2.78
C LYS A 23 -3.67 -13.57 -1.78
N SER A 24 -3.02 -14.73 -1.80
CA SER A 24 -3.34 -15.82 -0.88
C SER A 24 -3.16 -15.41 0.57
N THR A 25 -2.13 -14.61 0.87
CA THR A 25 -1.88 -14.14 2.24
C THR A 25 -2.97 -13.16 2.69
N CYS A 26 -3.39 -12.23 1.84
CA CYS A 26 -4.48 -11.30 2.14
C CYS A 26 -5.78 -12.05 2.46
N VAL A 27 -6.12 -13.06 1.64
CA VAL A 27 -7.32 -13.91 1.86
C VAL A 27 -7.21 -14.69 3.17
N LEU A 28 -6.06 -15.33 3.45
CA LEU A 28 -5.85 -16.10 4.68
C LEU A 28 -5.91 -15.24 5.95
N LYS A 29 -5.64 -13.93 5.83
CA LYS A 29 -5.64 -12.98 6.93
C LYS A 29 -6.91 -12.13 7.00
N ASP A 30 -7.88 -12.39 6.12
CA ASP A 30 -9.13 -11.62 5.99
C ASP A 30 -8.88 -10.11 5.86
N ARG A 31 -7.95 -9.75 4.98
CA ARG A 31 -7.43 -8.39 4.79
C ARG A 31 -7.63 -7.92 3.36
N ASP A 32 -8.01 -6.66 3.17
CA ASP A 32 -8.14 -6.08 1.83
C ASP A 32 -6.77 -5.84 1.18
N MET A 33 -6.68 -6.05 -0.13
CA MET A 33 -5.42 -5.86 -0.85
C MET A 33 -4.96 -4.40 -0.84
N SER A 34 -5.88 -3.44 -1.00
CA SER A 34 -5.57 -2.02 -0.99
C SER A 34 -5.14 -1.57 0.40
N GLU A 35 -5.79 -2.05 1.47
CA GLU A 35 -5.35 -1.81 2.85
C GLU A 35 -3.89 -2.25 3.06
N VAL A 36 -3.56 -3.50 2.69
CA VAL A 36 -2.20 -4.04 2.86
C VAL A 36 -1.18 -3.27 2.01
N ILE A 37 -1.52 -2.90 0.78
CA ILE A 37 -0.60 -2.13 -0.09
C ILE A 37 -0.37 -0.72 0.47
N ASN A 38 -1.42 -0.04 0.95
CA ASN A 38 -1.26 1.29 1.55
C ASN A 38 -0.35 1.24 2.77
N GLU A 39 -0.55 0.28 3.69
CA GLU A 39 0.35 0.13 4.85
C GLU A 39 1.81 -0.13 4.45
N LEU A 40 2.05 -0.94 3.42
CA LEU A 40 3.40 -1.19 2.93
C LEU A 40 4.02 0.05 2.28
N ILE A 41 3.20 0.87 1.60
CA ILE A 41 3.64 2.15 1.02
C ILE A 41 3.94 3.15 2.14
N ASP A 42 3.08 3.27 3.15
CA ASP A 42 3.28 4.16 4.29
C ASP A 42 4.59 3.82 5.02
N GLN A 43 4.83 2.54 5.30
CA GLN A 43 6.09 2.09 5.91
C GLN A 43 7.32 2.39 5.04
N TRP A 44 7.18 2.27 3.71
CA TRP A 44 8.26 2.62 2.80
C TRP A 44 8.52 4.14 2.82
N LEU A 45 7.47 4.96 2.81
CA LEU A 45 7.58 6.41 2.85
C LEU A 45 8.16 6.88 4.19
N GLU A 46 7.74 6.35 5.33
CA GLU A 46 8.31 6.69 6.64
C GLU A 46 9.83 6.52 6.70
N GLN A 47 10.37 5.53 5.97
CA GLN A 47 11.81 5.23 5.96
C GLN A 47 12.60 6.00 4.90
N ASN A 48 11.95 6.40 3.79
CA ASN A 48 12.64 6.87 2.59
C ASN A 48 12.20 8.27 2.14
N ASP A 49 11.08 8.78 2.66
CA ASP A 49 10.55 10.07 2.29
C ASP A 49 11.37 11.18 2.96
N THR A 50 12.30 11.75 2.20
CA THR A 50 13.11 12.89 2.63
C THR A 50 12.32 14.19 2.64
N PHE A 51 11.08 14.23 2.13
CA PHE A 51 10.24 15.43 2.16
C PHE A 51 9.81 15.84 3.58
N GLN A 52 9.93 14.95 4.59
CA GLN A 52 9.72 15.30 6.00
C GLN A 52 10.93 16.02 6.66
N GLN A 53 12.03 16.27 5.94
CA GLN A 53 13.20 16.99 6.46
C GLN A 53 13.21 18.50 6.18
N GLN A 54 12.18 19.05 5.51
CA GLN A 54 12.13 20.49 5.18
C GLN A 54 11.35 21.36 6.20
N ASP A 55 10.65 20.76 7.16
CA ASP A 55 9.88 21.48 8.19
C ASP A 55 10.24 21.05 9.63
N LYS A 56 11.54 21.00 9.96
CA LYS A 56 11.99 20.87 11.36
C LYS A 56 13.14 21.79 11.71
#